data_AF-A0A7Z9N588-F1
#
_entry.id   AF-A0A7Z9N588-F1
#
_cell.length_a   1.000
_cell.length_b   1.000
_cell.length_c   1.000
_cell.angle_alpha   90.00
_cell.angle_beta   90.00
_cell.angle_gamma   90.00
#
_symmetry.space_group_name_H-M   'P 1'
#
loop_
_entity.id
_entity.type
_entity.pdbx_description
1 polymer ?
#
loop_
_entity_poly.entity_id
_entity_poly.type
_entity_poly.pdbx_seq_one_letter_code
_entity_poly.pdbx_strand_id
1 'polypeptide(L)'
;MMKKRFSLLLLATFMVSDLPAEQIAYWHQDVDYVMEITLLDSVRQLSGKTRITYTNQSPDTLTEVYMHLYPNAFQIGSVKYREYLGNYGRGSRAKIFKDQLDGYESRIDVHSFSVSRQKENVLSEYNIDDTILKADLSRPLAPGEKMRIDIKWTHHVGEQVERAGYVSGQYNMAQWYPKMVVYDENGWHPDPFHAEGEFYGEFGTFDVTIELPERFIVGATGVVISGDPGWSSV
;
A
#
# COMPACT_ATOMS: atom_id res chain seq x y z
N MET A 1 8.34 -47.62 -76.25
CA MET A 1 9.46 -46.87 -75.63
C MET A 1 8.89 -45.58 -75.02
N MET A 2 8.37 -45.61 -73.79
CA MET A 2 7.72 -44.47 -73.13
C MET A 2 8.71 -43.75 -72.21
N LYS A 3 9.02 -42.48 -72.51
CA LYS A 3 9.83 -41.60 -71.65
C LYS A 3 8.92 -40.92 -70.62
N LYS A 4 9.06 -41.25 -69.34
CA LYS A 4 8.41 -40.50 -68.23
C LYS A 4 9.19 -39.21 -67.97
N ARG A 5 8.50 -38.07 -68.01
CA ARG A 5 9.03 -36.76 -67.60
C ARG A 5 8.76 -36.58 -66.10
N PHE A 6 9.79 -36.22 -65.34
CA PHE A 6 9.69 -35.83 -63.94
C PHE A 6 9.57 -34.31 -63.87
N SER A 7 8.47 -33.80 -63.32
CA SER A 7 8.30 -32.37 -63.02
C SER A 7 8.87 -32.10 -61.62
N LEU A 8 9.79 -31.16 -61.53
CA LEU A 8 10.38 -30.69 -60.28
C LEU A 8 9.47 -29.60 -59.69
N LEU A 9 8.80 -29.87 -58.57
CA LEU A 9 8.09 -28.84 -57.81
C LEU A 9 9.13 -28.04 -56.99
N LEU A 10 9.20 -26.74 -57.22
CA LEU A 10 9.99 -25.81 -56.42
C LEU A 10 9.21 -25.49 -55.13
N LEU A 11 9.71 -25.95 -53.98
CA LEU A 11 9.13 -25.63 -52.68
C LEU A 11 9.70 -24.28 -52.21
N ALA A 12 8.88 -23.23 -52.20
CA ALA A 12 9.27 -21.93 -51.66
C ALA A 12 9.22 -21.98 -50.13
N THR A 13 10.39 -21.94 -49.48
CA THR A 13 10.52 -21.78 -48.03
C THR A 13 10.25 -20.32 -47.65
N PHE A 14 9.11 -20.07 -47.02
CA PHE A 14 8.86 -18.80 -46.32
C PHE A 14 9.76 -18.75 -45.08
N MET A 15 10.73 -17.82 -45.08
CA MET A 15 11.43 -17.43 -43.85
C MET A 15 10.47 -16.59 -43.02
N VAL A 16 9.88 -17.19 -41.99
CA VAL A 16 9.22 -16.45 -40.91
C VAL A 16 10.34 -15.77 -40.13
N SER A 17 10.45 -14.45 -40.25
CA SER A 17 11.31 -13.65 -39.39
C SER A 17 10.69 -13.64 -37.99
N ASP A 18 11.28 -14.39 -37.06
CA ASP A 18 10.99 -14.28 -35.63
C ASP A 18 11.37 -12.86 -35.18
N LEU A 19 10.39 -11.97 -35.13
CA LEU A 19 10.55 -10.71 -34.41
C LEU A 19 10.66 -11.06 -32.93
N PRO A 20 11.76 -10.71 -32.23
CA PRO A 20 11.84 -10.95 -30.80
C PRO A 20 10.68 -10.21 -30.13
N ALA A 21 9.87 -10.96 -29.36
CA ALA A 21 8.87 -10.35 -28.50
C ALA A 21 9.57 -9.29 -27.64
N GLU A 22 9.03 -8.07 -27.63
CA GLU A 22 9.56 -6.98 -26.85
C GLU A 22 9.47 -7.36 -25.38
N GLN A 23 10.59 -7.80 -24.82
CA GLN A 23 10.67 -8.20 -23.41
C GLN A 23 10.62 -6.90 -22.61
N ILE A 24 9.43 -6.55 -22.11
CA ILE A 24 9.28 -5.44 -21.17
C ILE A 24 10.24 -5.72 -20.02
N ALA A 25 11.26 -4.88 -19.89
CA ALA A 25 12.22 -5.00 -18.81
C ALA A 25 11.46 -4.82 -17.49
N TYR A 26 11.54 -5.82 -16.61
CA TYR A 26 10.89 -5.76 -15.31
C TYR A 26 11.37 -4.54 -14.51
N TRP A 27 10.41 -3.82 -13.92
CA TRP A 27 10.64 -2.70 -13.02
C TRP A 27 9.62 -2.75 -11.88
N HIS A 28 9.94 -2.08 -10.78
CA HIS A 28 9.03 -1.82 -9.66
C HIS A 28 9.39 -0.46 -9.09
N GLN A 29 8.48 0.19 -8.37
CA GLN A 29 8.79 1.47 -7.74
C GLN A 29 9.69 1.26 -6.52
N ASP A 30 10.38 2.31 -6.11
CA ASP A 30 11.22 2.30 -4.91
C ASP A 30 10.68 3.33 -3.92
N VAL A 31 10.31 2.86 -2.73
CA VAL A 31 9.55 3.62 -1.73
C VAL A 31 10.22 3.53 -0.36
N ASP A 32 11.05 4.51 -0.03
CA ASP A 32 11.77 4.56 1.24
C ASP A 32 10.96 5.29 2.31
N TYR A 33 10.74 4.64 3.45
CA TYR A 33 10.02 5.18 4.59
C TYR A 33 10.95 5.56 5.74
N VAL A 34 10.75 6.75 6.28
CA VAL A 34 11.24 7.17 7.59
C VAL A 34 10.03 7.51 8.46
N MET A 35 9.88 6.84 9.60
CA MET A 35 8.69 6.96 10.46
C MET A 35 9.06 7.24 11.92
N GLU A 36 8.48 8.29 12.47
CA GLU A 36 8.45 8.57 13.92
C GLU A 36 7.05 8.24 14.44
N ILE A 37 6.94 7.24 15.30
CA ILE A 37 5.67 6.72 15.80
C ILE A 37 5.64 6.82 17.32
N THR A 38 4.52 7.25 17.88
CA THR A 38 4.29 7.26 19.33
C THR A 38 2.96 6.55 19.65
N LEU A 39 3.00 5.56 20.53
CA LEU A 39 1.82 4.89 21.07
C LEU A 39 1.26 5.65 22.28
N LEU A 40 0.05 6.18 22.11
CA LEU A 40 -0.75 6.81 23.15
C LEU A 40 -1.76 5.79 23.70
N ASP A 41 -1.30 4.90 24.58
CA ASP A 41 -2.10 3.77 25.06
C ASP A 41 -3.40 4.19 25.78
N SER A 42 -3.38 5.31 26.51
CA SER A 42 -4.56 5.79 27.26
C SER A 42 -5.77 6.07 26.38
N VAL A 43 -5.55 6.31 25.09
CA VAL A 43 -6.59 6.60 24.09
C VAL A 43 -6.52 5.66 22.89
N ARG A 44 -5.70 4.60 22.96
CA ARG A 44 -5.48 3.62 21.88
C ARG A 44 -5.20 4.25 20.52
N GLN A 45 -4.24 5.18 20.48
CA GLN A 45 -3.86 5.86 19.24
C GLN A 45 -2.38 5.69 18.94
N LEU A 46 -2.04 5.57 17.66
CA LEU A 46 -0.70 5.85 17.16
C LEU A 46 -0.66 7.26 16.58
N SER A 47 0.26 8.09 17.05
CA SER A 47 0.65 9.31 16.36
C SER A 47 1.81 9.00 15.43
N GLY A 48 1.71 9.41 14.16
CA GLY A 48 2.72 9.14 13.16
C GLY A 48 3.18 10.41 12.44
N LYS A 49 4.49 10.56 12.28
CA LYS A 49 5.10 11.40 11.24
C LYS A 49 5.83 10.48 10.28
N THR A 50 5.42 10.48 9.02
CA THR A 50 6.02 9.65 7.99
C THR A 50 6.58 10.54 6.90
N ARG A 51 7.82 10.28 6.53
CA ARG A 51 8.46 10.80 5.33
C ARG A 51 8.69 9.65 4.37
N ILE A 52 8.30 9.84 3.13
CA ILE A 52 8.46 8.87 2.07
C ILE A 52 9.33 9.51 0.98
N THR A 53 10.38 8.81 0.54
CA THR A 53 11.05 9.12 -0.72
C THR A 53 10.53 8.13 -1.75
N TYR A 54 9.81 8.65 -2.75
CA TYR A 54 9.29 7.84 -3.85
C TYR A 54 10.16 8.10 -5.08
N THR A 55 10.72 7.05 -5.66
CA THR A 55 11.47 7.09 -6.92
C THR A 55 10.63 6.48 -8.03
N ASN A 56 10.34 7.25 -9.08
CA ASN A 56 9.63 6.73 -10.24
C ASN A 56 10.56 5.88 -11.11
N GLN A 57 10.41 4.56 -11.05
CA GLN A 57 11.16 3.61 -11.88
C GLN A 57 10.38 3.14 -13.11
N SER A 58 9.13 3.59 -13.27
CA SER A 58 8.32 3.25 -14.45
C SER A 58 8.82 4.01 -15.68
N PRO A 59 8.50 3.52 -16.91
CA PRO A 59 8.73 4.28 -18.13
C PRO A 59 7.76 5.47 -18.28
N ASP A 60 6.79 5.62 -17.38
CA ASP A 60 5.70 6.57 -17.49
C ASP A 60 5.97 7.86 -16.70
N THR A 61 5.34 8.95 -17.13
CA THR A 61 5.31 10.20 -16.36
C THR A 61 4.06 10.20 -15.48
N LEU A 62 4.24 10.23 -14.16
CA LEU A 62 3.14 10.16 -13.19
C LEU A 62 2.61 11.57 -12.89
N THR A 63 1.30 11.76 -13.00
CA THR A 63 0.63 13.05 -12.72
C THR A 63 -0.09 13.07 -11.37
N GLU A 64 -0.18 11.92 -10.71
CA GLU A 64 -0.90 11.70 -9.47
C GLU A 64 -0.25 10.52 -8.74
N VAL A 65 -0.45 10.45 -7.43
CA VAL A 65 -0.07 9.30 -6.61
C VAL A 65 -1.19 8.93 -5.64
N TYR A 66 -1.15 7.68 -5.16
CA TYR A 66 -2.16 7.14 -4.28
C TYR A 66 -1.55 6.50 -3.04
N MET A 67 -2.28 6.57 -1.92
CA MET A 67 -1.96 5.85 -0.69
C MET A 67 -3.17 5.09 -0.17
N HIS A 68 -2.94 3.88 0.30
CA HIS A 68 -3.88 3.09 1.07
C HIS A 68 -3.89 3.56 2.53
N LEU A 69 -5.10 3.87 3.02
CA LEU A 69 -5.47 4.12 4.40
C LEU A 69 -6.31 2.95 4.92
N TYR A 70 -5.76 1.73 4.86
CA TYR A 70 -6.45 0.49 5.18
C TYR A 70 -7.25 0.47 6.49
N PRO A 71 -6.83 1.13 7.59
CA PRO A 71 -7.64 1.22 8.79
C PRO A 71 -9.04 1.80 8.57
N ASN A 72 -9.24 2.64 7.55
CA ASN A 72 -10.54 3.23 7.24
C ASN A 72 -11.57 2.20 6.76
N ALA A 73 -11.13 1.03 6.29
CA ALA A 73 -11.98 -0.06 5.78
C ALA A 73 -12.93 -0.63 6.83
N PHE A 74 -12.67 -0.32 8.09
CA PHE A 74 -13.42 -0.86 9.20
C PHE A 74 -14.43 0.14 9.76
N GLN A 75 -14.52 1.34 9.19
CA GLN A 75 -15.55 2.31 9.56
C GLN A 75 -16.92 1.89 9.01
N ILE A 76 -17.99 2.31 9.70
CA ILE A 76 -19.36 2.21 9.19
C ILE A 76 -19.44 2.87 7.81
N GLY A 77 -20.08 2.19 6.89
CA GLY A 77 -20.35 2.72 5.56
C GLY A 77 -19.20 2.57 4.57
N SER A 78 -18.02 2.09 4.98
CA SER A 78 -16.94 1.72 4.05
C SER A 78 -17.37 0.61 3.07
N VAL A 79 -16.61 0.43 1.99
CA VAL A 79 -16.81 -0.63 0.99
C VAL A 79 -16.87 -2.00 1.67
N LYS A 80 -15.85 -2.36 2.45
CA LYS A 80 -15.81 -3.62 3.22
C LYS A 80 -17.00 -3.78 4.17
N TYR A 81 -17.38 -2.72 4.89
CA TYR A 81 -18.55 -2.75 5.75
C TYR A 81 -19.82 -3.10 4.96
N ARG A 82 -20.08 -2.40 3.85
CA ARG A 82 -21.26 -2.64 3.01
C ARG A 82 -21.28 -4.03 2.40
N GLU A 83 -20.12 -4.54 1.99
CA GLU A 83 -19.96 -5.90 1.48
C GLU A 83 -20.27 -6.96 2.53
N TYR A 84 -19.76 -6.82 3.76
CA TYR A 84 -20.08 -7.76 4.83
C TYR A 84 -21.58 -7.74 5.17
N LEU A 85 -22.24 -6.58 5.16
CA LEU A 85 -23.70 -6.51 5.32
C LEU A 85 -24.45 -7.21 4.17
N GLY A 86 -23.91 -7.12 2.95
CA GLY A 86 -24.41 -7.82 1.76
C GLY A 86 -24.15 -9.34 1.75
N ASN A 87 -23.56 -9.91 2.81
CA ASN A 87 -23.12 -11.30 2.90
C ASN A 87 -22.02 -11.69 1.91
N TYR A 88 -21.23 -10.72 1.43
CA TYR A 88 -19.99 -10.99 0.73
C TYR A 88 -18.86 -11.30 1.73
N GLY A 89 -17.87 -12.08 1.31
CA GLY A 89 -16.74 -12.45 2.15
C GLY A 89 -17.01 -13.50 3.23
N ARG A 90 -16.02 -13.70 4.10
CA ARG A 90 -16.06 -14.76 5.13
C ARG A 90 -17.01 -14.39 6.27
N GLY A 91 -18.06 -15.18 6.46
CA GLY A 91 -19.09 -14.92 7.49
C GLY A 91 -18.56 -14.77 8.92
N SER A 92 -17.50 -15.48 9.29
CA SER A 92 -16.87 -15.34 10.62
C SER A 92 -16.25 -13.96 10.84
N ARG A 93 -15.72 -13.32 9.78
CA ARG A 93 -15.20 -11.95 9.81
C ARG A 93 -16.35 -10.94 9.77
N ALA A 94 -17.39 -11.21 8.98
CA ALA A 94 -18.56 -10.35 8.87
C ALA A 94 -19.33 -10.17 10.19
N LYS A 95 -19.26 -11.15 11.10
CA LYS A 95 -20.01 -11.14 12.38
C LYS A 95 -19.77 -9.86 13.18
N ILE A 96 -18.52 -9.40 13.29
CA ILE A 96 -18.20 -8.20 14.08
C ILE A 96 -18.81 -6.92 13.48
N PHE A 97 -18.87 -6.83 12.15
CA PHE A 97 -19.49 -5.71 11.42
C PHE A 97 -21.02 -5.70 11.54
N LYS A 98 -21.64 -6.88 11.71
CA LYS A 98 -23.10 -7.03 11.83
C LYS A 98 -23.61 -6.84 13.25
N ASP A 99 -22.81 -7.26 14.23
CA ASP A 99 -23.25 -7.33 15.62
C ASP A 99 -22.90 -6.08 16.43
N GLN A 100 -21.94 -5.26 15.97
CA GLN A 100 -21.57 -4.01 16.65
C GLN A 100 -22.41 -2.83 16.15
N LEU A 101 -23.31 -2.33 17.02
CA LEU A 101 -24.28 -1.27 16.69
C LEU A 101 -23.70 0.15 16.76
N ASP A 102 -22.62 0.37 17.53
CA ASP A 102 -22.07 1.71 17.80
C ASP A 102 -20.88 2.10 16.90
N GLY A 103 -20.52 1.24 15.93
CA GLY A 103 -19.48 1.51 14.93
C GLY A 103 -18.08 1.17 15.39
N TYR A 104 -17.33 0.54 14.50
CA TYR A 104 -15.94 0.17 14.74
C TYR A 104 -15.02 1.34 14.42
N GLU A 105 -14.16 1.71 15.37
CA GLU A 105 -13.47 3.01 15.40
C GLU A 105 -12.09 3.04 14.74
N SER A 106 -11.66 1.97 14.06
CA SER A 106 -10.37 2.02 13.36
C SER A 106 -10.42 3.02 12.21
N ARG A 107 -9.54 4.00 12.22
CA ARG A 107 -9.37 4.96 11.11
C ARG A 107 -8.05 5.71 11.20
N ILE A 108 -7.59 6.23 10.07
CA ILE A 108 -6.49 7.18 10.00
C ILE A 108 -7.04 8.58 9.76
N ASP A 109 -6.77 9.49 10.69
CA ASP A 109 -6.94 10.92 10.50
C ASP A 109 -5.63 11.51 9.95
N VAL A 110 -5.71 12.19 8.80
CA VAL A 110 -4.56 12.88 8.17
C VAL A 110 -4.59 14.36 8.56
N HIS A 111 -3.59 14.79 9.33
CA HIS A 111 -3.50 16.17 9.86
C HIS A 111 -2.74 17.12 8.94
N SER A 112 -1.74 16.60 8.22
CA SER A 112 -1.03 17.35 7.20
C SER A 112 -0.48 16.40 6.16
N PHE A 113 -0.56 16.79 4.89
CA PHE A 113 -0.05 16.04 3.76
C PHE A 113 0.62 17.00 2.78
N SER A 114 1.83 16.69 2.35
CA SER A 114 2.56 17.50 1.38
C SER A 114 3.42 16.62 0.49
N VAL A 115 3.58 17.06 -0.76
CA VAL A 115 4.44 16.41 -1.75
C VAL A 115 5.40 17.46 -2.29
N SER A 116 6.69 17.17 -2.22
CA SER A 116 7.73 18.12 -2.61
C SER A 116 8.77 17.50 -3.54
N ARG A 117 9.33 18.34 -4.41
CA ARG A 117 10.45 18.00 -5.30
C ARG A 117 11.45 19.15 -5.28
N GLN A 118 12.72 18.86 -4.99
CA GLN A 118 13.77 19.88 -4.89
C GLN A 118 13.40 21.05 -3.94
N LYS A 119 12.69 20.75 -2.84
CA LYS A 119 12.16 21.71 -1.84
C LYS A 119 10.98 22.57 -2.29
N GLU A 120 10.45 22.37 -3.49
CA GLU A 120 9.22 23.02 -3.96
C GLU A 120 8.01 22.11 -3.69
N ASN A 121 6.90 22.69 -3.21
CA ASN A 121 5.65 21.96 -3.10
C ASN A 121 5.08 21.69 -4.51
N VAL A 122 4.79 20.43 -4.80
CA VAL A 122 4.21 19.98 -6.07
C VAL A 122 2.85 19.30 -5.89
N LEU A 123 2.28 19.35 -4.68
CA LEU A 123 0.91 18.92 -4.43
C LEU A 123 -0.05 20.00 -4.95
N SER A 124 -0.97 19.61 -5.83
CA SER A 124 -2.09 20.45 -6.26
C SER A 124 -3.24 20.36 -5.26
N GLU A 125 -3.79 19.16 -5.11
CA GLU A 125 -4.86 18.84 -4.17
C GLU A 125 -4.80 17.36 -3.80
N TYR A 126 -5.51 16.99 -2.74
CA TYR A 126 -5.73 15.59 -2.40
C TYR A 126 -7.15 15.38 -1.88
N ASN A 127 -7.67 14.18 -2.06
CA ASN A 127 -8.92 13.75 -1.48
C ASN A 127 -8.76 12.36 -0.85
N ILE A 128 -9.61 12.07 0.13
CA ILE A 128 -9.71 10.74 0.74
C ILE A 128 -11.11 10.23 0.44
N ASP A 129 -11.20 9.07 -0.19
CA ASP A 129 -12.44 8.33 -0.40
C ASP A 129 -12.24 6.88 0.08
N ASP A 130 -13.10 6.43 0.97
CA ASP A 130 -13.00 5.14 1.65
C ASP A 130 -11.59 4.91 2.27
N THR A 131 -10.81 4.04 1.65
CA THR A 131 -9.46 3.62 2.06
C THR A 131 -8.39 4.20 1.16
N ILE A 132 -8.72 5.13 0.26
CA ILE A 132 -7.82 5.66 -0.75
C ILE A 132 -7.61 7.15 -0.53
N LEU A 133 -6.35 7.54 -0.35
CA LEU A 133 -5.92 8.94 -0.50
C LEU A 133 -5.38 9.09 -1.92
N LYS A 134 -6.00 9.97 -2.72
CA LYS A 134 -5.50 10.37 -4.04
C LYS A 134 -4.89 11.76 -3.94
N ALA A 135 -3.71 11.96 -4.52
CA ALA A 135 -3.01 13.23 -4.56
C ALA A 135 -2.58 13.60 -5.98
N ASP A 136 -3.07 14.74 -6.47
CA ASP A 136 -2.75 15.26 -7.80
C ASP A 136 -1.48 16.12 -7.76
N LEU A 137 -0.58 15.93 -8.74
CA LEU A 137 0.69 16.63 -8.82
C LEU A 137 0.60 17.84 -9.77
N SER A 138 0.91 19.03 -9.28
CA SER A 138 1.00 20.24 -10.11
C SER A 138 2.21 20.22 -11.05
N ARG A 139 3.24 19.42 -10.71
CA ARG A 139 4.37 19.10 -11.57
C ARG A 139 4.51 17.58 -11.68
N PRO A 140 4.30 16.99 -12.87
CA PRO A 140 4.43 15.55 -13.07
C PRO A 140 5.81 15.02 -12.67
N LEU A 141 5.85 13.73 -12.32
CA LEU A 141 7.05 13.00 -11.93
C LEU A 141 7.52 12.13 -13.11
N ALA A 142 8.56 12.57 -13.81
CA ALA A 142 9.10 11.84 -14.96
C ALA A 142 9.85 10.56 -14.54
N PRO A 143 10.10 9.62 -15.48
CA PRO A 143 10.93 8.44 -15.22
C PRO A 143 12.30 8.79 -14.60
N GLY A 144 12.70 8.04 -13.58
CA GLY A 144 13.92 8.23 -12.81
C GLY A 144 13.89 9.38 -11.80
N GLU A 145 12.84 10.20 -11.79
CA GLU A 145 12.73 11.31 -10.84
C GLU A 145 12.26 10.85 -9.46
N LYS A 146 12.58 11.67 -8.45
CA LYS A 146 12.17 11.46 -7.06
C LYS A 146 11.25 12.57 -6.57
N MET A 147 10.38 12.21 -5.65
CA MET A 147 9.63 13.14 -4.81
C MET A 147 9.67 12.72 -3.35
N ARG A 148 9.40 13.68 -2.48
CA ARG A 148 9.26 13.47 -1.04
C ARG A 148 7.84 13.73 -0.62
N ILE A 149 7.23 12.77 0.07
CA ILE A 149 5.92 12.91 0.68
C ILE A 149 6.13 13.03 2.19
N ASP A 150 5.56 14.05 2.82
CA ASP A 150 5.51 14.16 4.28
C ASP A 150 4.05 14.12 4.72
N ILE A 151 3.75 13.23 5.67
CA ILE A 151 2.41 13.05 6.22
C ILE A 151 2.46 13.00 7.76
N LYS A 152 1.58 13.75 8.41
CA LYS A 152 1.29 13.64 9.84
C LYS A 152 -0.09 13.07 10.01
N TRP A 153 -0.21 12.05 10.84
CA TRP A 153 -1.45 11.28 10.94
C TRP A 153 -1.65 10.71 12.34
N THR A 154 -2.88 10.32 12.62
CA THR A 154 -3.25 9.55 13.81
C THR A 154 -4.04 8.34 13.39
N HIS A 155 -3.61 7.14 13.81
CA HIS A 155 -4.41 5.93 13.70
C HIS A 155 -5.13 5.70 15.02
N HIS A 156 -6.46 5.77 15.00
CA HIS A 156 -7.31 5.31 16.08
C HIS A 156 -7.40 3.80 15.99
N VAL A 157 -6.92 3.09 17.01
CA VAL A 157 -6.88 1.62 16.98
C VAL A 157 -8.17 1.06 17.55
N GLY A 158 -8.99 0.46 16.69
CA GLY A 158 -10.20 -0.26 17.09
C GLY A 158 -9.89 -1.59 17.80
N GLU A 159 -10.95 -2.27 18.23
CA GLU A 159 -10.89 -3.65 18.74
C GLU A 159 -10.26 -4.61 17.72
N GLN A 160 -9.79 -5.79 18.13
CA GLN A 160 -9.20 -6.73 17.18
C GLN A 160 -10.22 -7.20 16.14
N VAL A 161 -9.92 -6.94 14.86
CA VAL A 161 -10.64 -7.48 13.70
C VAL A 161 -9.63 -8.03 12.70
N GLU A 162 -9.84 -9.28 12.30
CA GLU A 162 -8.94 -9.99 11.39
C GLU A 162 -7.48 -9.95 11.90
N ARG A 163 -6.60 -9.24 11.19
CA ARG A 163 -5.14 -9.21 11.44
C ARG A 163 -4.69 -7.97 12.23
N ALA A 164 -5.59 -7.06 12.60
CA ALA A 164 -5.23 -5.80 13.24
C ALA A 164 -6.20 -5.40 14.36
N GLY A 165 -5.73 -4.57 15.29
CA GLY A 165 -6.53 -3.98 16.35
C GLY A 165 -6.00 -4.30 17.75
N TYR A 166 -6.79 -3.94 18.75
CA TYR A 166 -6.46 -4.11 20.16
C TYR A 166 -7.24 -5.28 20.77
N VAL A 167 -6.56 -6.14 21.54
CA VAL A 167 -7.19 -7.21 22.31
C VAL A 167 -6.41 -7.46 23.61
N SER A 168 -7.10 -7.39 24.75
CA SER A 168 -6.55 -7.81 26.04
C SER A 168 -5.17 -7.23 26.41
N GLY A 169 -4.93 -5.95 26.11
CA GLY A 169 -3.63 -5.30 26.39
C GLY A 169 -2.57 -5.48 25.32
N GLN A 170 -2.91 -6.07 24.18
CA GLN A 170 -2.02 -6.29 23.03
C GLN A 170 -2.51 -5.51 21.82
N TYR A 171 -1.57 -4.93 21.07
CA TYR A 171 -1.80 -4.29 19.78
C TYR A 171 -1.29 -5.19 18.66
N ASN A 172 -2.16 -5.57 17.73
CA ASN A 172 -1.78 -6.23 16.48
C ASN A 172 -1.85 -5.21 15.35
N MET A 173 -0.73 -4.98 14.69
CA MET A 173 -0.58 -3.85 13.77
C MET A 173 -0.28 -4.35 12.36
N ALA A 174 -1.28 -4.94 11.70
CA ALA A 174 -1.21 -5.19 10.26
C ALA A 174 -1.77 -3.96 9.51
N GLN A 175 -1.10 -3.52 8.44
CA GLN A 175 -1.58 -2.44 7.55
C GLN A 175 -2.02 -1.16 8.30
N TRP A 176 -1.23 -0.76 9.29
CA TRP A 176 -1.58 0.24 10.31
C TRP A 176 -1.14 1.68 9.96
N TYR A 177 -0.47 1.87 8.82
CA TYR A 177 0.11 3.16 8.42
C TYR A 177 -0.35 3.54 7.00
N PRO A 178 -0.31 4.84 6.63
CA PRO A 178 -0.51 5.28 5.26
C PRO A 178 0.54 4.66 4.33
N LYS A 179 0.10 3.79 3.42
CA LYS A 179 0.99 2.96 2.59
C LYS A 179 0.86 3.36 1.12
N MET A 180 1.95 3.45 0.38
CA MET A 180 1.88 3.73 -1.07
C MET A 180 1.11 2.61 -1.78
N VAL A 181 0.27 3.03 -2.71
CA VAL A 181 -0.37 2.15 -3.69
C VAL A 181 0.68 1.71 -4.71
N VAL A 182 0.54 0.49 -5.22
CA VAL A 182 1.43 -0.03 -6.25
C VAL A 182 1.15 0.63 -7.60
N TYR A 183 2.23 0.98 -8.31
CA TYR A 183 2.21 1.28 -9.74
C TYR A 183 3.04 0.23 -10.47
N ASP A 184 2.40 -0.56 -11.33
CA ASP A 184 3.06 -1.58 -12.16
C ASP A 184 2.73 -1.40 -13.65
N GLU A 185 3.02 -2.40 -14.49
CA GLU A 185 2.77 -2.33 -15.93
C GLU A 185 1.29 -2.12 -16.31
N ASN A 186 0.36 -2.36 -15.37
CA ASN A 186 -1.07 -2.12 -15.55
C ASN A 186 -1.53 -0.78 -14.95
N GLY A 187 -0.61 0.02 -14.44
CA GLY A 187 -0.87 1.33 -13.82
C GLY A 187 -1.04 1.26 -12.31
N TRP A 188 -1.81 2.21 -11.76
CA TRP A 188 -2.09 2.28 -10.33
C TRP A 188 -3.10 1.21 -9.91
N HIS A 189 -2.93 0.67 -8.69
CA HIS A 189 -3.88 -0.27 -8.06
C HIS A 189 -4.59 0.33 -6.83
N PRO A 190 -5.37 1.42 -6.97
CA PRO A 190 -6.01 2.12 -5.85
C PRO A 190 -7.34 1.47 -5.45
N ASP A 191 -7.40 0.14 -5.39
CA ASP A 191 -8.62 -0.58 -5.04
C ASP A 191 -8.94 -0.38 -3.55
N PRO A 192 -10.17 0.02 -3.19
CA PRO A 192 -10.53 0.11 -1.80
C PRO A 192 -10.42 -1.27 -1.13
N PHE A 193 -10.24 -1.30 0.18
CA PHE A 193 -10.08 -2.57 0.86
C PHE A 193 -11.41 -3.32 0.94
N HIS A 194 -11.57 -4.32 0.10
CA HIS A 194 -12.74 -5.18 0.02
C HIS A 194 -12.79 -6.24 1.14
N ALA A 195 -13.97 -6.80 1.38
CA ALA A 195 -14.23 -7.87 2.36
C ALA A 195 -13.41 -9.15 2.08
N GLU A 196 -13.09 -9.41 0.81
CA GLU A 196 -12.21 -10.50 0.36
C GLU A 196 -10.86 -10.02 -0.19
N GLY A 197 -10.57 -8.73 -0.06
CA GLY A 197 -9.32 -8.16 -0.55
C GLY A 197 -8.10 -8.75 0.17
N GLU A 198 -6.99 -8.77 -0.54
CA GLU A 198 -5.66 -8.93 0.02
C GLU A 198 -4.80 -7.71 -0.34
N PHE A 199 -3.62 -7.62 0.26
CA PHE A 199 -2.77 -6.44 0.15
C PHE A 199 -1.80 -6.55 -1.01
N TYR A 200 -1.61 -5.45 -1.73
CA TYR A 200 -0.57 -5.30 -2.74
C TYR A 200 0.30 -4.11 -2.38
N GLY A 201 1.62 -4.27 -2.35
CA GLY A 201 2.54 -3.26 -1.83
C GLY A 201 3.85 -3.18 -2.57
N GLU A 202 4.38 -1.96 -2.61
CA GLU A 202 5.66 -1.65 -3.22
C GLU A 202 6.83 -2.22 -2.42
N PHE A 203 7.95 -2.38 -3.12
CA PHE A 203 9.23 -2.61 -2.47
C PHE A 203 9.76 -1.30 -1.89
N GLY A 204 10.40 -1.39 -0.72
CA GLY A 204 10.83 -0.22 -0.01
C GLY A 204 11.70 -0.55 1.20
N THR A 205 12.46 0.45 1.65
CA THR A 205 13.20 0.39 2.91
C THR A 205 12.43 1.11 4.01
N PHE A 206 12.68 0.70 5.27
CA PHE A 206 11.96 1.21 6.43
C PHE A 206 12.95 1.55 7.54
N ASP A 207 13.00 2.82 7.92
CA ASP A 207 13.62 3.32 9.14
C ASP A 207 12.50 3.80 10.08
N VAL A 208 12.29 3.08 11.18
CA VAL A 208 11.12 3.25 12.04
C VAL A 208 11.58 3.41 13.48
N THR A 209 11.27 4.57 14.06
CA THR A 209 11.40 4.82 15.50
C THR A 209 10.02 4.73 16.14
N ILE A 210 9.89 3.94 17.21
CA ILE A 210 8.63 3.76 17.93
C ILE A 210 8.86 4.09 19.41
N GLU A 211 8.12 5.07 19.91
CA GLU A 211 8.01 5.40 21.32
C GLU A 211 6.75 4.76 21.89
N LEU A 212 6.89 4.01 22.98
CA LEU A 212 5.80 3.27 23.62
C LEU A 212 6.06 3.10 25.12
N PRO A 213 5.02 2.86 25.94
CA PRO A 213 5.20 2.61 27.37
C PRO A 213 6.05 1.35 27.64
N GLU A 214 6.96 1.42 28.61
CA GLU A 214 7.95 0.37 28.94
C GLU A 214 7.38 -1.05 29.15
N ARG A 215 6.10 -1.16 29.55
CA ARG A 215 5.43 -2.46 29.74
C ARG A 215 5.17 -3.25 28.45
N PHE A 216 5.31 -2.63 27.28
CA PHE A 216 5.06 -3.26 26.00
C PHE A 216 6.36 -3.84 25.42
N ILE A 217 6.22 -4.97 24.74
CA ILE A 217 7.30 -5.62 23.99
C ILE A 217 6.98 -5.48 22.50
N VAL A 218 7.98 -5.09 21.71
CA VAL A 218 7.81 -4.91 20.26
C VAL A 218 8.08 -6.21 19.52
N GLY A 219 7.05 -6.78 18.91
CA GLY A 219 7.21 -7.85 17.91
C GLY A 219 7.20 -7.27 16.50
N ALA A 220 8.35 -7.22 15.84
CA ALA A 220 8.47 -6.67 14.48
C ALA A 220 9.54 -7.41 13.65
N THR A 221 9.46 -7.22 12.33
CA THR A 221 10.55 -7.57 11.41
C THR A 221 11.64 -6.49 11.44
N GLY A 222 12.75 -6.73 10.75
CA GLY A 222 13.89 -5.81 10.68
C GLY A 222 14.93 -6.07 11.77
N VAL A 223 15.79 -5.09 11.99
CA VAL A 223 16.91 -5.18 12.94
C VAL A 223 16.87 -3.95 13.85
N VAL A 224 16.97 -4.16 15.16
CA VAL A 224 17.04 -3.07 16.13
C VAL A 224 18.41 -2.42 16.03
N ILE A 225 18.43 -1.14 15.66
CA ILE A 225 19.66 -0.34 15.53
C ILE A 225 19.95 0.50 16.78
N SER A 226 18.93 0.83 17.58
CA SER A 226 19.02 1.59 18.83
C SER A 226 17.75 1.44 19.67
N GLY A 227 17.87 1.57 21.00
CA GLY A 227 16.76 1.45 21.95
C GLY A 227 16.58 0.03 22.51
N ASP A 228 15.57 -0.14 23.36
CA ASP A 228 15.21 -1.44 23.96
C ASP A 228 13.80 -1.84 23.52
N PRO A 229 13.65 -2.92 22.72
CA PRO A 229 12.34 -3.42 22.29
C PRO A 229 11.62 -4.26 23.37
N GLY A 230 12.21 -4.44 24.56
CA GLY A 230 11.66 -5.24 25.66
C GLY A 230 11.97 -6.73 25.56
N TRP A 231 12.82 -7.16 24.62
CA TRP A 231 13.11 -8.59 24.37
C TRP A 231 13.90 -9.28 25.49
N SER A 232 14.54 -8.52 26.37
CA SER A 232 15.26 -9.08 27.52
C SER A 232 14.36 -9.41 28.71
N SER A 233 13.10 -8.97 28.67
CA SER A 233 12.11 -9.12 29.75
C SER A 233 11.27 -10.41 29.64
N VAL A 234 11.56 -11.29 28.67
CA VAL A 234 10.85 -12.55 28.37
C VAL A 234 11.70 -13.79 28.54
#